data_AF-A0A4Q3UFJ0-F1
#
_entry.id   AF-A0A4Q3UFJ0-F1
#
_cell.length_a   1.000
_cell.length_b   1.000
_cell.length_c   1.000
_cell.angle_alpha   90.00
_cell.angle_beta   90.00
_cell.angle_gamma   90.00
#
_symmetry.space_group_name_H-M   'P 1'
#
loop_
_entity.id
_entity.type
_entity.pdbx_description
1 polymer ?
#
loop_
_entity_poly.entity_id
_entity_poly.type
_entity_poly.pdbx_seq_one_letter_code
_entity_poly.pdbx_strand_id
1 'polypeptide(L)'
;MIRVALGWLYPDRCALCALVGHAAVCPECRKDFTPAGPATWGVAPLAFRAGVYRYEGRAAQAVRRLKYVRSTALAGFMAEVLAPRIEELAGQDDLVVPVPIHWRRRGDRGFNQ
;
A
#
# COMPACT_ATOMS: atom_id res chain seq x y z
N MET A 1 -24.76 -2.95 -13.21
CA MET A 1 -25.29 -1.88 -14.10
C MET A 1 -24.71 -0.51 -13.73
N ILE A 2 -24.91 0.01 -12.51
CA ILE A 2 -24.39 1.34 -12.08
C ILE A 2 -22.87 1.47 -12.20
N ARG A 3 -22.10 0.45 -11.77
CA ARG A 3 -20.63 0.46 -11.79
C ARG A 3 -20.05 0.57 -13.21
N VAL A 4 -20.72 -0.06 -14.19
CA VAL A 4 -20.33 0.01 -15.61
C VAL A 4 -20.60 1.41 -16.16
N ALA A 5 -21.79 1.98 -15.92
CA ALA A 5 -22.12 3.34 -16.34
C ALA A 5 -21.21 4.40 -15.70
N LEU A 6 -20.86 4.26 -14.41
CA LEU A 6 -19.90 5.13 -13.76
C LEU A 6 -18.50 5.02 -14.35
N GLY A 7 -18.10 3.84 -14.85
CA GLY A 7 -16.81 3.67 -15.54
C GLY A 7 -16.69 4.47 -16.85
N TRP A 8 -17.80 4.90 -17.46
CA TRP A 8 -17.74 5.79 -18.63
C TRP A 8 -17.45 7.24 -18.24
N LEU A 9 -17.99 7.69 -17.11
CA LEU A 9 -17.79 9.06 -16.61
C LEU A 9 -16.51 9.18 -15.75
N TYR A 10 -16.16 8.11 -15.04
CA TYR A 10 -15.01 7.97 -14.16
C TYR A 10 -14.26 6.68 -14.49
N PRO A 11 -13.56 6.63 -15.64
CA PRO A 11 -12.85 5.43 -16.03
C PRO A 11 -11.74 5.14 -15.03
N ASP A 12 -11.47 3.85 -14.83
CA ASP A 12 -10.36 3.40 -14.01
C ASP A 12 -9.05 3.95 -14.55
N ARG A 13 -8.17 4.34 -13.63
CA ARG A 13 -6.89 4.95 -13.96
C ARG A 13 -5.84 4.35 -13.04
N CYS A 14 -4.65 4.12 -13.57
CA CYS A 14 -3.49 3.84 -12.74
C CYS A 14 -3.33 4.95 -11.71
N ALA A 15 -3.33 4.61 -10.43
CA ALA A 15 -3.20 5.57 -9.35
C ALA A 15 -1.81 6.22 -9.32
N LEU A 16 -0.82 5.74 -10.07
CA LEU A 16 0.56 6.26 -10.06
C LEU A 16 0.92 7.17 -11.24
N CYS A 17 0.40 6.86 -12.44
CA CYS A 17 0.66 7.62 -13.67
C CYS A 17 -0.59 8.13 -14.39
N ALA A 18 -1.79 7.85 -13.86
CA ALA A 18 -3.09 8.24 -14.43
C ALA A 18 -3.45 7.62 -15.79
N LEU A 19 -2.70 6.60 -16.26
CA LEU A 19 -3.06 5.85 -17.47
C LEU A 19 -4.46 5.23 -17.33
N VAL A 20 -5.34 5.55 -18.28
CA VAL A 20 -6.76 5.16 -18.28
C VAL A 20 -6.94 3.69 -18.68
N GLY A 21 -8.00 3.06 -18.21
CA GLY A 21 -8.39 1.69 -18.56
C GLY A 21 -7.57 0.62 -17.86
N HIS A 22 -6.88 0.96 -16.78
CA HIS A 22 -6.02 0.04 -16.04
C HIS A 22 -6.46 -0.06 -14.58
N ALA A 23 -6.15 -1.21 -13.97
CA ALA A 23 -6.27 -1.43 -12.53
C ALA A 23 -5.47 -0.38 -11.72
N ALA A 24 -5.57 -0.46 -10.39
CA ALA A 24 -4.97 0.50 -9.45
C ALA A 24 -3.50 0.84 -9.75
N VAL A 25 -2.71 -0.12 -10.24
CA VAL A 25 -1.35 0.10 -10.75
C VAL A 25 -1.22 -0.59 -12.12
N CYS A 26 -0.83 0.15 -13.16
CA CYS A 26 -0.60 -0.43 -14.49
C CYS A 26 0.69 -1.28 -14.52
N PRO A 27 0.83 -2.21 -15.48
CA PRO A 27 2.00 -3.07 -15.59
C PRO A 27 3.33 -2.31 -15.66
N GLU A 28 3.36 -1.17 -16.36
CA GLU A 28 4.57 -0.37 -16.51
C GLU A 28 5.02 0.24 -15.18
N CYS A 29 4.11 0.84 -14.42
CA CYS A 29 4.43 1.35 -13.10
C CYS A 29 4.83 0.24 -12.13
N ARG A 30 4.31 -0.99 -12.31
CA ARG A 30 4.63 -2.13 -11.45
C ARG A 30 6.06 -2.64 -11.66
N LYS A 31 6.65 -2.48 -12.85
CA LYS A 31 8.04 -2.88 -13.13
C LYS A 31 9.06 -2.11 -12.29
N ASP A 32 8.75 -0.87 -11.92
CA ASP A 32 9.60 0.00 -11.11
C ASP A 32 9.56 -0.33 -9.60
N PHE A 33 8.88 -1.40 -9.19
CA PHE A 33 8.80 -1.79 -7.79
C PHE A 33 9.99 -2.70 -7.46
N THR A 34 11.03 -2.12 -6.85
CA THR A 34 12.20 -2.88 -6.42
C THR A 34 11.84 -3.79 -5.22
N PRO A 35 11.97 -5.13 -5.31
CA PRO A 35 11.72 -6.03 -4.20
C PRO A 35 12.55 -5.66 -2.97
N ALA A 36 11.94 -5.80 -1.79
CA ALA A 36 12.67 -5.73 -0.55
C ALA A 36 13.52 -7.01 -0.37
N GLY A 37 14.58 -6.89 0.42
CA GLY A 37 15.37 -8.05 0.84
C GLY A 37 14.61 -8.95 1.83
N PRO A 38 15.27 -10.02 2.31
CA PRO A 38 14.70 -10.93 3.29
C PRO A 38 14.39 -10.23 4.62
N ALA A 39 13.63 -10.92 5.48
CA ALA A 39 13.36 -10.44 6.83
C ALA A 39 14.69 -10.23 7.57
N THR A 40 14.82 -9.10 8.26
CA THR A 40 15.93 -8.88 9.19
C THR A 40 15.48 -9.29 10.57
N TRP A 41 16.12 -10.32 11.12
CA TRP A 41 15.86 -10.81 12.48
C TRP A 41 16.70 -10.04 13.50
N GLY A 42 16.12 -9.78 14.66
CA GLY A 42 16.74 -9.08 15.77
C GLY A 42 16.39 -9.75 17.09
N VAL A 43 16.60 -9.01 18.18
CA VAL A 43 16.20 -9.41 19.53
C VAL A 43 15.09 -8.49 20.03
N ALA A 44 14.35 -8.96 21.04
CA ALA A 44 13.26 -8.23 21.66
C ALA A 44 13.63 -6.75 21.96
N PRO A 45 12.67 -5.80 21.85
CA PRO A 45 11.23 -6.02 21.67
C PRO A 45 10.76 -6.17 20.21
N LEU A 46 11.64 -6.01 19.21
CA LEU A 46 11.30 -6.15 17.79
C LEU A 46 12.00 -7.38 17.21
N ALA A 47 11.31 -8.52 17.18
CA ALA A 47 11.87 -9.80 16.74
C ALA A 47 12.35 -9.78 15.28
N PHE A 48 11.62 -9.09 14.40
CA PHE A 48 12.03 -8.93 13.00
C PHE A 48 11.41 -7.69 12.35
N ARG A 49 11.97 -7.32 11.20
CA ARG A 49 11.37 -6.39 10.24
C ARG A 49 11.35 -7.00 8.85
N ALA A 50 10.30 -6.71 8.11
CA ALA A 50 10.15 -7.14 6.73
C ALA A 50 9.41 -6.07 5.91
N GLY A 51 9.64 -6.09 4.59
CA GLY A 51 8.87 -5.35 3.62
C GLY A 51 8.69 -6.18 2.36
N VAL A 52 7.84 -5.72 1.44
CA VAL A 52 7.67 -6.36 0.12
C VAL A 52 8.49 -5.64 -0.95
N TYR A 53 8.58 -4.31 -0.85
CA TYR A 53 9.36 -3.47 -1.75
C TYR A 53 10.20 -2.47 -0.98
N ARG A 54 11.31 -2.03 -1.58
CA ARG A 54 12.08 -0.89 -1.08
C ARG A 54 11.23 0.37 -1.12
N TYR A 55 11.36 1.21 -0.09
CA TYR A 55 10.66 2.50 -0.03
C TYR A 55 11.34 3.54 -0.93
N GLU A 56 11.26 3.33 -2.24
CA GLU A 56 11.78 4.21 -3.28
C GLU A 56 10.83 4.25 -4.49
N GLY A 57 11.06 5.18 -5.42
CA GLY A 57 10.36 5.22 -6.71
C GLY A 57 8.83 5.10 -6.62
N ARG A 58 8.26 4.20 -7.45
CA ARG A 58 6.82 3.96 -7.56
C ARG A 58 6.22 3.30 -6.33
N ALA A 59 6.97 2.46 -5.62
CA ALA A 59 6.52 1.85 -4.37
C ALA A 59 6.30 2.92 -3.29
N ALA A 60 7.27 3.83 -3.11
CA ALA A 60 7.11 4.94 -2.17
C ALA A 60 6.00 5.92 -2.61
N GLN A 61 5.84 6.14 -3.93
CA GLN A 61 4.73 6.92 -4.47
C GLN A 61 3.37 6.30 -4.09
N ALA A 62 3.20 4.99 -4.22
CA ALA A 62 1.96 4.30 -3.87
C ALA A 62 1.59 4.49 -2.39
N VAL A 63 2.55 4.28 -1.48
CA VAL A 63 2.36 4.51 -0.04
C VAL A 63 1.92 5.95 0.23
N ARG A 64 2.63 6.94 -0.31
CA ARG A 64 2.29 8.35 -0.12
C ARG A 64 0.90 8.70 -0.67
N ARG A 65 0.53 8.17 -1.84
CA ARG A 65 -0.78 8.45 -2.43
C ARG A 65 -1.94 7.83 -1.65
N LEU A 66 -1.77 6.63 -1.13
CA LEU A 66 -2.77 6.03 -0.24
C LEU A 66 -2.90 6.85 1.07
N LYS A 67 -1.77 7.19 1.68
CA LYS A 67 -1.66 7.78 3.02
C LYS A 67 -2.05 9.27 3.07
N TYR A 68 -1.61 10.05 2.09
CA TYR A 68 -1.71 11.51 2.10
C TYR A 68 -2.73 12.07 1.10
N VAL A 69 -3.01 11.35 0.01
CA VAL A 69 -3.96 11.79 -1.03
C VAL A 69 -5.25 10.95 -1.01
N ARG A 70 -5.36 9.98 -0.09
CA ARG A 70 -6.52 9.09 0.07
C ARG A 70 -6.89 8.36 -1.22
N SER A 71 -5.89 7.95 -2.00
CA SER A 71 -6.09 7.17 -3.22
C SER A 71 -6.48 5.73 -2.86
N THR A 72 -7.72 5.53 -2.39
CA THR A 72 -8.25 4.25 -1.88
C THR A 72 -8.26 3.13 -2.92
N ALA A 73 -8.23 3.45 -4.21
CA ALA A 73 -8.02 2.47 -5.28
C ALA A 73 -6.74 1.63 -5.08
N LEU A 74 -5.72 2.16 -4.41
CA LEU A 74 -4.48 1.43 -4.11
C LEU A 74 -4.64 0.39 -3.00
N ALA A 75 -5.67 0.47 -2.16
CA ALA A 75 -5.78 -0.36 -0.96
C ALA A 75 -5.85 -1.86 -1.30
N GLY A 76 -6.68 -2.24 -2.28
CA GLY A 76 -6.82 -3.63 -2.73
C GLY A 76 -5.50 -4.17 -3.29
N PHE A 77 -4.90 -3.46 -4.24
CA PHE A 77 -3.60 -3.83 -4.81
C PHE A 77 -2.51 -3.97 -3.74
N MET A 78 -2.43 -3.04 -2.79
CA MET A 78 -1.42 -3.11 -1.73
C MET A 78 -1.66 -4.27 -0.77
N ALA A 79 -2.93 -4.59 -0.46
CA ALA A 79 -3.28 -5.76 0.35
C ALA A 79 -2.89 -7.07 -0.37
N GLU A 80 -3.21 -7.20 -1.65
CA GLU A 80 -2.85 -8.35 -2.48
C GLU A 80 -1.33 -8.58 -2.52
N VAL A 81 -0.55 -7.50 -2.60
CA VAL A 81 0.91 -7.63 -2.63
C VAL A 81 1.50 -7.89 -1.25
N LEU A 82 0.87 -7.43 -0.17
CA LEU A 82 1.29 -7.70 1.20
C LEU A 82 0.93 -9.11 1.68
N ALA A 83 -0.20 -9.66 1.24
CA ALA A 83 -0.77 -10.89 1.77
C ALA A 83 0.23 -12.08 1.79
N PRO A 84 0.94 -12.42 0.70
CA PRO A 84 1.87 -13.54 0.71
C PRO A 84 3.00 -13.37 1.72
N ARG A 85 3.46 -12.13 1.93
CA ARG A 85 4.54 -11.83 2.88
C ARG A 85 4.07 -11.92 4.33
N ILE A 86 2.80 -11.59 4.59
CA ILE A 86 2.18 -11.75 5.90
C ILE A 86 2.00 -13.25 6.19
N GLU A 87 1.49 -14.03 5.24
CA GLU A 87 1.31 -15.48 5.36
C GLU A 87 2.64 -16.22 5.62
N GLU A 88 3.75 -15.74 5.08
CA GLU A 88 5.09 -16.30 5.34
C GLU A 88 5.60 -16.02 6.76
N LEU A 89 5.21 -14.89 7.37
CA LEU A 89 5.83 -14.38 8.60
C LEU A 89 4.93 -14.50 9.83
N ALA A 90 3.62 -14.50 9.65
CA ALA A 90 2.63 -14.43 10.71
C ALA A 90 1.98 -15.81 10.94
N GLY A 91 1.76 -16.14 12.21
CA GLY A 91 0.98 -17.29 12.63
C GLY A 91 -0.53 -17.03 12.54
N GLN A 92 -1.33 -18.07 12.78
CA GLN A 92 -2.80 -17.99 12.75
C GLN A 92 -3.38 -17.07 13.84
N ASP A 93 -2.66 -16.89 14.95
CA ASP A 93 -3.11 -16.12 16.11
C ASP A 93 -2.54 -14.68 16.15
N ASP A 94 -1.88 -14.23 15.08
CA ASP A 94 -1.29 -12.89 15.01
C ASP A 94 -2.33 -11.81 14.67
N LEU A 95 -2.08 -10.60 15.19
CA LEU A 95 -2.96 -9.44 14.99
C LEU A 95 -2.27 -8.36 14.15
N VAL A 96 -3.00 -7.80 13.19
CA VAL A 96 -2.58 -6.59 12.48
C VAL A 96 -2.94 -5.37 13.33
N VAL A 97 -1.93 -4.77 13.96
CA VAL A 97 -2.10 -3.59 14.80
C VAL A 97 -1.66 -2.32 14.06
N PRO A 98 -2.55 -1.34 13.84
CA PRO A 98 -2.15 -0.06 13.25
C PRO A 98 -1.28 0.74 14.23
N VAL A 99 -0.18 1.30 13.75
CA VAL A 99 0.67 2.20 14.57
C VAL A 99 -0.05 3.54 14.75
N PRO A 100 -0.50 3.92 15.96
CA PRO A 100 -1.26 5.13 16.16
C PRO A 100 -0.38 6.38 16.09
N ILE A 101 -0.97 7.48 15.62
CA ILE A 101 -0.39 8.83 15.77
C ILE A 101 -1.16 9.61 16.83
N HIS A 102 -0.49 10.49 17.56
CA HIS A 102 -1.12 11.38 18.53
C HIS A 102 -2.28 12.18 17.91
N TRP A 103 -3.43 12.22 18.58
CA TRP A 103 -4.67 12.83 18.09
C TRP A 103 -4.51 14.28 17.61
N ARG A 104 -3.71 15.11 18.31
CA ARG A 104 -3.38 16.48 17.86
C ARG A 104 -2.75 16.50 16.47
N ARG A 105 -1.79 15.61 16.19
CA ARG A 105 -1.14 15.50 14.87
C ARG A 105 -2.10 14.98 13.82
N ARG A 106 -3.03 14.09 14.20
CA ARG A 106 -4.11 13.63 13.32
C ARG A 106 -5.06 14.77 12.94
N GLY A 107 -5.43 15.64 13.90
CA GLY A 107 -6.27 16.81 13.65
C GLY A 107 -5.60 17.86 12.78
N ASP A 108 -4.33 18.15 13.06
CA ASP A 108 -3.51 19.13 12.32
C ASP A 108 -3.26 18.70 10.86
N ARG A 109 -2.90 17.42 10.64
CA ARG A 109 -2.43 16.94 9.33
C ARG A 109 -3.48 16.16 8.53
N GLY A 110 -4.50 15.63 9.20
CA GLY A 110 -5.58 14.88 8.56
C GLY A 110 -5.21 13.46 8.08
N PHE A 111 -3.99 12.99 8.35
CA PHE A 111 -3.47 11.66 7.98
C PHE A 111 -2.45 11.12 8.99
N ASN A 112 -2.24 9.79 8.98
CA ASN A 112 -1.22 9.12 9.79
C ASN A 112 0.09 9.11 9.01
N GLN A 113 1.18 9.67 9.56
CA GLN A 113 2.49 9.88 8.94
C GLN A 113 3.55 8.92 9.45
#